data_AF-F1A526-F1
#
_entry.id   AF-F1A526-F1
#
_cell.length_a   1.000
_cell.length_b   1.000
_cell.length_c   1.000
_cell.angle_alpha   90.00
_cell.angle_beta   90.00
_cell.angle_gamma   90.00
#
_symmetry.space_group_name_H-M   'P 1'
#
loop_
_entity.id
_entity.type
_entity.pdbx_description
1 polymer ?
#
loop_
_entity_poly.entity_id
_entity_poly.type
_entity_poly.pdbx_seq_one_letter_code
_entity_poly.pdbx_strand_id
1 'polypeptide(L)'
;MASYAISLVGAVILDSAIITAAGLTLIQTIGNKDDKHYIVYSNKPDVPKGGCRVVIVNQGKSWNKAVRIYQDKDVEEWTEVKCGDSTGKVARTNPAIKFDNKRAEFKTGKKMYLAIMKPAATGIWLTEGGIVISEDKLHEFDGKTIYIYFDDAGDKFFEKAENRLNMKKLT
;
A
#
# COMPACT_ATOMS: atom_id res chain seq x y z
N MET A 1 -6.85 -30.34 -8.51
CA MET A 1 -6.73 -28.88 -8.31
C MET A 1 -5.30 -28.58 -7.94
N ALA A 2 -4.62 -27.72 -8.69
CA ALA A 2 -3.24 -27.34 -8.39
C ALA A 2 -3.24 -26.28 -7.28
N SER A 3 -2.69 -26.61 -6.11
CA SER A 3 -2.49 -25.61 -5.07
C SER A 3 -1.28 -24.75 -5.45
N TYR A 4 -1.54 -23.53 -5.92
CA TYR A 4 -0.49 -22.54 -6.14
C TYR A 4 -0.01 -22.04 -4.78
N ALA A 5 0.98 -22.74 -4.22
CA ALA A 5 1.73 -22.23 -3.08
C ALA A 5 2.34 -20.88 -3.47
N ILE A 6 1.97 -19.81 -2.75
CA ILE A 6 2.63 -18.52 -2.90
C ILE A 6 4.08 -18.72 -2.49
N SER A 7 5.00 -18.78 -3.45
CA SER A 7 6.40 -18.53 -3.15
C SER A 7 6.49 -17.07 -2.75
N LEU A 8 6.52 -16.82 -1.43
CA LEU A 8 6.57 -15.49 -0.80
C LEU A 8 7.95 -14.83 -1.00
N VAL A 9 8.48 -14.86 -2.21
CA VAL A 9 9.74 -14.25 -2.62
C VAL A 9 9.57 -12.74 -2.53
N GLY A 10 10.14 -12.12 -1.50
CA GLY A 10 10.05 -10.68 -1.25
C GLY A 10 8.81 -10.23 -0.46
N ALA A 11 8.02 -11.13 0.13
CA ALA A 11 7.03 -10.74 1.13
C ALA A 11 7.71 -10.63 2.50
N VAL A 12 7.40 -9.57 3.27
CA VAL A 12 8.01 -9.36 4.59
C VAL A 12 6.97 -9.40 5.70
N ILE A 13 7.39 -10.00 6.81
CA ILE A 13 6.65 -10.13 8.08
C ILE A 13 7.03 -8.94 8.97
N LEU A 14 6.03 -8.28 9.56
CA LEU A 14 6.23 -7.10 10.40
C LEU A 14 6.39 -7.48 11.88
N ASP A 15 7.64 -7.64 12.33
CA ASP A 15 7.93 -8.05 13.71
C ASP A 15 8.20 -6.89 14.70
N SER A 16 8.56 -5.70 14.23
CA SER A 16 8.59 -4.48 15.07
C SER A 16 8.70 -3.18 14.25
N ALA A 17 8.11 -2.09 14.74
CA ALA A 17 8.14 -0.77 14.12
C ALA A 17 8.88 0.25 15.00
N ILE A 18 9.66 1.15 14.38
CA ILE A 18 10.37 2.26 15.06
C ILE A 18 9.98 3.60 14.41
N ILE A 19 9.90 4.66 15.24
CA ILE A 19 9.08 5.87 15.08
C ILE A 19 10.03 7.09 15.25
N THR A 20 9.94 8.24 14.57
CA THR A 20 8.77 9.09 14.27
C THR A 20 9.05 10.10 13.14
N ALA A 21 8.03 10.46 12.35
CA ALA A 21 7.86 11.86 11.90
C ALA A 21 6.35 12.20 11.77
N ALA A 22 5.87 13.11 12.62
CA ALA A 22 4.52 13.72 12.59
C ALA A 22 3.32 12.80 12.27
N GLY A 23 2.90 11.97 13.23
CA GLY A 23 1.58 11.30 13.19
C GLY A 23 1.46 10.09 12.25
N LEU A 24 2.57 9.71 11.63
CA LEU A 24 2.73 8.57 10.73
C LEU A 24 3.94 7.73 11.17
N THR A 25 3.82 6.39 11.11
CA THR A 25 4.93 5.45 11.33
C THR A 25 5.36 4.84 10.00
N LEU A 26 6.64 4.97 9.66
CA LEU A 26 7.22 4.43 8.43
C LEU A 26 7.40 2.91 8.56
N ILE A 27 6.67 2.17 7.75
CA ILE A 27 6.93 0.77 7.44
C ILE A 27 7.73 0.72 6.14
N GLN A 28 8.93 0.16 6.24
CA GLN A 28 9.61 -0.61 5.20
C GLN A 28 9.62 -0.11 3.74
N THR A 29 10.82 0.04 3.20
CA THR A 29 11.03 0.07 1.76
C THR A 29 10.86 -1.32 1.14
N ILE A 30 9.94 -1.46 0.18
CA ILE A 30 9.75 -2.66 -0.64
C ILE A 30 10.12 -2.33 -2.09
N GLY A 31 10.66 -3.30 -2.82
CA GLY A 31 11.07 -3.16 -4.23
C GLY A 31 12.59 -3.16 -4.41
N ASN A 32 13.05 -2.89 -5.64
CA ASN A 32 14.47 -2.86 -5.96
C ASN A 32 15.06 -1.44 -5.71
N LYS A 33 16.30 -1.19 -6.16
CA LYS A 33 16.97 0.11 -5.97
C LYS A 33 16.24 1.28 -6.67
N ASP A 34 15.48 0.98 -7.72
CA ASP A 34 14.96 1.93 -8.68
C ASP A 34 13.43 2.10 -8.57
N ASP A 35 12.69 1.05 -8.20
CA ASP A 35 11.27 1.02 -7.80
C ASP A 35 11.18 0.89 -6.25
N LYS A 36 11.52 1.95 -5.49
CA LYS A 36 11.35 1.97 -4.02
C LYS A 36 9.94 2.41 -3.62
N HIS A 37 9.25 1.59 -2.83
CA HIS A 37 7.92 1.90 -2.29
C HIS A 37 7.98 2.16 -0.79
N TYR A 38 7.29 3.19 -0.29
CA TYR A 38 7.22 3.48 1.15
C TYR A 38 5.83 3.20 1.68
N ILE A 39 5.74 2.56 2.84
CA ILE A 39 4.46 2.20 3.44
C ILE A 39 4.36 2.90 4.79
N VAL A 40 3.22 3.47 5.10
CA VAL A 40 3.10 4.36 6.26
C VAL A 40 1.70 4.28 6.81
N TYR A 41 1.52 4.23 8.13
CA TYR A 41 0.18 4.11 8.73
C TYR A 41 -0.09 5.19 9.77
N SER A 42 -1.36 5.56 9.93
CA SER A 42 -1.79 6.56 10.91
C SER A 42 -1.50 6.12 12.34
N ASN A 43 -0.88 7.01 13.13
CA ASN A 43 -0.53 6.72 14.52
C ASN A 43 -1.75 6.52 15.43
N LYS A 44 -2.92 6.98 15.01
CA LYS A 44 -4.20 6.86 15.72
C LYS A 44 -5.30 6.51 14.73
N PRO A 45 -6.33 5.74 15.14
CA PRO A 45 -7.48 5.47 14.29
C PRO A 45 -8.14 6.74 13.75
N ASP A 46 -8.42 6.74 12.44
CA ASP A 46 -8.98 7.82 11.64
C ASP A 46 -10.11 7.35 10.69
N VAL A 47 -10.44 6.04 10.71
CA VAL A 47 -11.56 5.41 10.00
C VAL A 47 -12.32 4.44 10.92
N PRO A 48 -13.55 4.00 10.57
CA PRO A 48 -14.33 3.10 11.40
C PRO A 48 -13.66 1.72 11.58
N LYS A 49 -13.70 1.22 12.83
CA LYS A 49 -13.19 -0.09 13.26
C LYS A 49 -13.78 -1.28 12.50
N GLY A 50 -13.16 -2.45 12.67
CA GLY A 50 -13.41 -3.68 11.90
C GLY A 50 -12.66 -3.70 10.57
N GLY A 51 -11.55 -2.97 10.47
CA GLY A 51 -10.83 -2.81 9.21
C GLY A 51 -9.91 -1.59 9.16
N CYS A 52 -9.21 -1.45 8.03
CA CYS A 52 -8.36 -0.30 7.73
C CYS A 52 -8.78 0.36 6.41
N ARG A 53 -8.26 1.57 6.13
CA ARG A 53 -8.29 2.16 4.80
C ARG A 53 -6.92 1.97 4.16
N VAL A 54 -6.88 1.48 2.93
CA VAL A 54 -5.66 1.43 2.10
C VAL A 54 -5.73 2.59 1.10
N VAL A 55 -4.67 3.39 1.06
CA VAL A 55 -4.51 4.53 0.15
C VAL A 55 -3.25 4.29 -0.67
N ILE A 56 -3.39 4.27 -1.99
CA ILE A 56 -2.25 4.33 -2.91
C ILE A 56 -1.98 5.80 -3.25
N VAL A 57 -0.70 6.18 -3.25
CA VAL A 57 -0.23 7.52 -3.61
C VAL A 57 0.86 7.34 -4.67
N ASN A 58 0.73 8.01 -5.81
CA ASN A 58 1.66 7.88 -6.92
C ASN A 58 1.98 9.27 -7.47
N GLN A 59 3.20 9.46 -8.00
CA GLN A 59 3.50 10.68 -8.74
C GLN A 59 2.65 10.72 -10.03
N GLY A 60 2.10 11.89 -10.36
CA GLY A 60 0.95 12.01 -11.26
C GLY A 60 1.20 11.62 -12.72
N LYS A 61 2.47 11.53 -13.14
CA LYS A 61 2.91 11.11 -14.47
C LYS A 61 3.56 9.72 -14.49
N SER A 62 3.70 9.08 -13.33
CA SER A 62 4.30 7.76 -13.23
C SER A 62 3.39 6.68 -13.79
N TRP A 63 4.01 5.58 -14.21
CA TRP A 63 3.30 4.37 -14.59
C TRP A 63 2.25 4.00 -13.54
N ASN A 64 1.08 3.53 -13.99
CA ASN A 64 0.04 3.02 -13.10
C ASN A 64 0.64 1.98 -12.14
N LYS A 65 0.40 2.12 -10.84
CA LYS A 65 0.75 1.14 -9.81
C LYS A 65 -0.55 0.70 -9.11
N ALA A 66 -0.55 -0.49 -8.51
CA ALA A 66 -1.72 -0.99 -7.81
C ALA A 66 -1.33 -1.73 -6.51
N VAL A 67 -2.29 -1.79 -5.60
CA VAL A 67 -2.22 -2.61 -4.39
C VAL A 67 -3.41 -3.57 -4.40
N ARG A 68 -3.12 -4.87 -4.33
CA ARG A 68 -4.15 -5.91 -4.20
C ARG A 68 -4.22 -6.41 -2.77
N ILE A 69 -5.42 -6.48 -2.26
CA ILE A 69 -5.74 -6.80 -0.87
C ILE A 69 -6.38 -8.17 -0.85
N TYR A 70 -5.64 -9.14 -0.32
CA TYR A 70 -6.05 -10.54 -0.19
C TYR A 70 -6.32 -10.87 1.28
N GLN A 71 -7.38 -11.63 1.55
CA GLN A 71 -7.74 -12.10 2.89
C GLN A 71 -8.24 -13.55 2.91
N ASP A 72 -8.31 -14.21 1.76
CA ASP A 72 -8.68 -15.61 1.65
C ASP A 72 -7.50 -16.44 1.15
N LYS A 73 -7.67 -17.77 1.19
CA LYS A 73 -6.63 -18.72 0.78
C LYS A 73 -6.47 -18.75 -0.74
N ASP A 74 -7.53 -18.39 -1.45
CA ASP A 74 -7.61 -18.42 -2.90
C ASP A 74 -7.23 -17.05 -3.47
N VAL A 75 -6.14 -17.04 -4.25
CA VAL A 75 -5.54 -15.83 -4.86
C VAL A 75 -6.36 -15.24 -6.03
N GLU A 76 -7.55 -15.75 -6.27
CA GLU A 76 -8.48 -15.27 -7.31
C GLU A 76 -9.41 -14.17 -6.81
N GLU A 77 -9.64 -14.06 -5.49
CA GLU A 77 -10.42 -12.98 -4.89
C GLU A 77 -9.53 -11.92 -4.24
N TRP A 78 -9.53 -10.71 -4.81
CA TRP A 78 -8.87 -9.54 -4.24
C TRP A 78 -9.70 -8.27 -4.39
N THR A 79 -9.47 -7.33 -3.48
CA THR A 79 -9.85 -5.93 -3.68
C THR A 79 -8.64 -5.15 -4.20
N GLU A 80 -8.80 -4.35 -5.25
CA GLU A 80 -7.71 -3.55 -5.84
C GLU A 80 -7.88 -2.05 -5.53
N VAL A 81 -6.76 -1.36 -5.35
CA VAL A 81 -6.65 0.11 -5.34
C VAL A 81 -5.55 0.50 -6.34
N LYS A 82 -5.79 1.47 -7.22
CA LYS A 82 -4.91 1.71 -8.39
C LYS A 82 -4.77 3.19 -8.73
N CYS A 83 -3.55 3.62 -9.05
CA CYS A 83 -3.24 5.03 -9.28
C CYS A 83 -2.00 5.22 -10.19
N GLY A 84 -2.01 6.26 -11.03
CA GLY A 84 -0.88 6.71 -11.85
C GLY A 84 -1.34 7.48 -13.07
N ASP A 85 -0.59 7.41 -14.18
CA ASP A 85 -0.83 8.19 -15.40
C ASP A 85 -2.30 8.20 -15.87
N SER A 86 -2.96 7.04 -15.93
CA SER A 86 -4.37 6.94 -16.37
C SER A 86 -5.36 6.50 -15.28
N THR A 87 -4.96 6.48 -14.01
CA THR A 87 -5.83 6.02 -12.89
C THR A 87 -5.68 6.82 -11.60
N GLY A 88 -6.69 6.76 -10.74
CA GLY A 88 -6.76 7.53 -9.50
C GLY A 88 -7.19 8.99 -9.71
N LYS A 89 -7.15 9.77 -8.63
CA LYS A 89 -7.61 11.16 -8.55
C LYS A 89 -6.41 12.08 -8.29
N VAL A 90 -6.39 13.25 -8.94
CA VAL A 90 -5.37 14.27 -8.67
C VAL A 90 -5.56 14.84 -7.26
N ALA A 91 -4.48 14.94 -6.48
CA ALA A 91 -4.54 15.50 -5.14
C ALA A 91 -4.73 17.02 -5.19
N ARG A 92 -5.74 17.53 -4.47
CA ARG A 92 -6.13 18.95 -4.50
C ARG A 92 -4.98 19.91 -4.15
N THR A 93 -4.05 19.48 -3.30
CA THR A 93 -2.91 20.30 -2.85
C THR A 93 -1.65 20.18 -3.69
N ASN A 94 -1.54 19.16 -4.55
CA ASN A 94 -0.39 19.01 -5.43
C ASN A 94 -0.81 18.28 -6.71
N PRO A 95 -0.93 18.97 -7.86
CA PRO A 95 -1.35 18.33 -9.10
C PRO A 95 -0.33 17.33 -9.66
N ALA A 96 0.91 17.32 -9.15
CA ALA A 96 1.92 16.30 -9.44
C ALA A 96 1.76 15.02 -8.60
N ILE A 97 0.73 14.93 -7.74
CA ILE A 97 0.38 13.71 -6.99
C ILE A 97 -1.00 13.24 -7.42
N LYS A 98 -1.14 11.93 -7.62
CA LYS A 98 -2.43 11.26 -7.70
C LYS A 98 -2.57 10.26 -6.55
N PHE A 99 -3.80 9.96 -6.18
CA PHE A 99 -4.11 8.96 -5.16
C PHE A 99 -5.39 8.20 -5.49
N ASP A 100 -5.55 7.02 -4.91
CA ASP A 100 -6.85 6.36 -4.79
C ASP A 100 -6.93 5.62 -3.45
N ASN A 101 -8.13 5.26 -3.00
CA ASN A 101 -8.32 4.60 -1.71
C ASN A 101 -9.51 3.65 -1.64
N LYS A 102 -9.39 2.66 -0.77
CA LYS A 102 -10.43 1.66 -0.50
C LYS A 102 -10.41 1.26 0.97
N ARG A 103 -11.57 0.89 1.52
CA ARG A 103 -11.65 0.23 2.83
C ARG A 103 -11.39 -1.27 2.66
N ALA A 104 -10.60 -1.84 3.57
CA ALA A 104 -10.41 -3.28 3.71
C ALA A 104 -10.93 -3.69 5.09
N GLU A 105 -12.01 -4.46 5.11
CA GLU A 105 -12.63 -4.96 6.35
C GLU A 105 -11.84 -6.16 6.85
N PHE A 106 -11.75 -6.38 8.16
CA PHE A 106 -11.01 -7.51 8.72
C PHE A 106 -11.91 -8.76 8.80
N LYS A 107 -11.50 -9.84 8.14
CA LYS A 107 -12.14 -11.15 8.24
C LYS A 107 -11.55 -11.93 9.42
N THR A 108 -12.39 -12.40 10.34
CA THR A 108 -12.00 -13.26 11.47
C THR A 108 -11.36 -14.57 10.97
N GLY A 109 -10.32 -15.08 11.62
CA GLY A 109 -9.62 -16.30 11.22
C GLY A 109 -8.69 -16.14 10.03
N LYS A 110 -8.36 -14.89 9.62
CA LYS A 110 -7.62 -14.58 8.40
C LYS A 110 -6.51 -13.56 8.64
N LYS A 111 -5.39 -13.75 7.93
CA LYS A 111 -4.37 -12.72 7.71
C LYS A 111 -4.77 -11.80 6.56
N MET A 112 -4.22 -10.58 6.50
CA MET A 112 -4.31 -9.71 5.33
C MET A 112 -2.97 -9.72 4.58
N TYR A 113 -3.01 -9.79 3.25
CA TYR A 113 -1.83 -9.57 2.40
C TYR A 113 -2.06 -8.39 1.46
N LEU A 114 -1.18 -7.39 1.58
CA LEU A 114 -1.13 -6.19 0.73
C LEU A 114 -0.05 -6.41 -0.34
N ALA A 115 -0.43 -6.98 -1.47
CA ALA A 115 0.46 -7.22 -2.60
C ALA A 115 0.69 -5.91 -3.36
N ILE A 116 1.95 -5.53 -3.52
CA ILE A 116 2.36 -4.38 -4.33
C ILE A 116 2.53 -4.85 -5.77
N MET A 117 1.78 -4.22 -6.68
CA MET A 117 1.67 -4.64 -8.07
C MET A 117 2.21 -3.58 -9.01
N LYS A 118 3.07 -3.98 -9.95
CA LYS A 118 3.42 -3.17 -11.12
C LYS A 118 2.89 -3.76 -12.43
N PRO A 119 2.56 -2.92 -13.42
CA PRO A 119 2.28 -3.39 -14.77
C PRO A 119 3.56 -3.89 -15.41
N ALA A 120 3.43 -4.96 -16.18
CA ALA A 120 4.43 -5.45 -17.09
C ALA A 120 3.92 -5.28 -18.54
N ALA A 121 4.64 -5.87 -19.49
CA ALA A 121 4.19 -5.93 -20.87
C ALA A 121 2.80 -6.58 -21.01
N THR A 122 2.08 -6.22 -22.09
CA THR A 122 0.82 -6.86 -22.49
C THR A 122 -0.29 -6.89 -21.41
N GLY A 123 -0.32 -5.89 -20.53
CA GLY A 123 -1.38 -5.74 -19.51
C GLY A 123 -1.29 -6.71 -18.33
N ILE A 124 -0.24 -7.53 -18.27
CA ILE A 124 0.05 -8.42 -17.14
C ILE A 124 0.46 -7.58 -15.93
N TRP A 125 0.05 -8.00 -14.72
CA TRP A 125 0.45 -7.37 -13.46
C TRP A 125 1.36 -8.33 -12.69
N LEU A 126 2.52 -7.84 -12.26
CA LEU A 126 3.49 -8.58 -11.47
C LEU A 126 3.51 -8.08 -10.03
N THR A 127 3.57 -9.01 -9.08
CA THR A 127 3.80 -8.69 -7.67
C THR A 127 5.27 -8.38 -7.45
N GLU A 128 5.59 -7.20 -6.93
CA GLU A 128 6.98 -6.79 -6.59
C GLU A 128 7.39 -7.19 -5.17
N GLY A 129 6.40 -7.53 -4.34
CA GLY A 129 6.53 -7.79 -2.92
C GLY A 129 5.23 -7.42 -2.22
N GLY A 130 5.26 -7.30 -0.90
CA GLY A 130 4.09 -6.85 -0.15
C GLY A 130 4.22 -7.09 1.35
N ILE A 131 3.23 -6.59 2.10
CA ILE A 131 3.12 -6.80 3.55
C ILE A 131 2.15 -7.94 3.82
N VAL A 132 2.58 -8.91 4.63
CA VAL A 132 1.66 -9.84 5.31
C VAL A 132 1.39 -9.30 6.72
N ILE A 133 0.13 -8.96 7.00
CA ILE A 133 -0.37 -8.64 8.35
C ILE A 133 -1.03 -9.91 8.89
N SER A 134 -0.36 -10.58 9.82
CA SER A 134 -0.89 -11.76 10.51
C SER A 134 -2.18 -11.43 11.29
N GLU A 135 -3.02 -12.42 11.54
CA GLU A 135 -4.33 -12.22 12.20
C GLU A 135 -4.17 -11.57 13.59
N ASP A 136 -3.20 -12.05 14.38
CA ASP A 136 -2.84 -11.50 15.69
C ASP A 136 -2.38 -10.04 15.63
N LYS A 137 -1.93 -9.56 14.46
CA LYS A 137 -1.47 -8.20 14.22
C LYS A 137 -2.51 -7.25 13.63
N LEU A 138 -3.66 -7.74 13.16
CA LEU A 138 -4.71 -6.89 12.57
C LEU A 138 -5.18 -5.78 13.52
N HIS A 139 -5.23 -6.06 14.83
CA HIS A 139 -5.63 -5.08 15.84
C HIS A 139 -4.71 -3.84 15.88
N GLU A 140 -3.44 -3.96 15.48
CA GLU A 140 -2.50 -2.83 15.41
C GLU A 140 -2.86 -1.85 14.27
N PHE A 141 -3.64 -2.30 13.28
CA PHE A 141 -4.08 -1.55 12.11
C PHE A 141 -5.58 -1.21 12.14
N ASP A 142 -6.32 -1.62 13.18
CA ASP A 142 -7.78 -1.40 13.26
C ASP A 142 -8.15 0.09 13.34
N GLY A 143 -9.09 0.49 12.49
CA GLY A 143 -9.54 1.87 12.33
C GLY A 143 -8.49 2.82 11.77
N LYS A 144 -7.34 2.35 11.27
CA LYS A 144 -6.26 3.20 10.74
C LYS A 144 -6.26 3.27 9.21
N THR A 145 -5.60 4.30 8.67
CA THR A 145 -5.26 4.41 7.26
C THR A 145 -3.82 3.97 7.02
N ILE A 146 -3.61 3.04 6.09
CA ILE A 146 -2.34 2.60 5.52
C ILE A 146 -2.15 3.31 4.17
N TYR A 147 -1.06 4.03 4.02
CA TYR A 147 -0.63 4.74 2.83
C TYR A 147 0.53 4.00 2.17
N ILE A 148 0.48 3.81 0.86
CA ILE A 148 1.51 3.15 0.07
C ILE A 148 1.92 4.12 -1.04
N TYR A 149 3.15 4.63 -0.93
CA TYR A 149 3.71 5.67 -1.80
C TYR A 149 4.62 5.05 -2.85
N PHE A 150 4.36 5.40 -4.10
CA PHE A 150 5.11 5.00 -5.28
C PHE A 150 5.82 6.22 -5.86
N ASP A 151 7.14 6.13 -5.98
CA ASP A 151 7.96 7.11 -6.69
C ASP A 151 7.96 6.86 -8.20
N ASP A 152 8.24 7.92 -8.97
CA ASP A 152 8.70 7.79 -10.34
C ASP A 152 10.15 7.29 -10.36
N ALA A 153 10.49 6.47 -11.36
CA ALA A 153 11.80 5.84 -11.47
C ALA A 153 12.92 6.90 -11.61
N GLY A 154 13.60 7.18 -10.49
CA GLY A 154 14.71 8.13 -10.41
C GLY A 154 14.44 9.44 -9.67
N ASP A 155 13.19 9.88 -9.53
CA ASP A 155 12.86 11.17 -8.87
C ASP A 155 12.89 11.06 -7.33
N LYS A 156 12.56 9.87 -6.79
CA LYS A 156 12.64 9.53 -5.36
C LYS A 156 11.92 10.52 -4.44
N PHE A 157 10.86 11.14 -4.93
CA PHE A 157 10.17 12.25 -4.29
C PHE A 157 9.72 11.91 -2.87
N PHE A 158 9.14 10.72 -2.68
CA PHE A 158 8.67 10.21 -1.41
C PHE A 158 9.78 9.61 -0.54
N GLU A 159 11.07 9.61 -0.92
CA GLU A 159 12.18 9.23 -0.02
C GLU A 159 12.27 10.20 1.18
N LYS A 160 11.95 11.48 0.95
CA LYS A 160 11.86 12.52 1.99
C LYS A 160 10.58 12.41 2.81
N ALA A 161 10.69 12.43 4.14
CA ALA A 161 9.54 12.28 5.04
C ALA A 161 8.49 13.40 4.88
N GLU A 162 8.92 14.64 4.65
CA GLU A 162 8.05 15.80 4.40
C GLU A 162 7.09 15.60 3.22
N ASN A 163 7.53 14.91 2.16
CA ASN A 163 6.73 14.64 0.96
C ASN A 163 5.69 13.53 1.17
N ARG A 164 5.89 12.66 2.18
CA ARG A 164 4.89 11.69 2.65
C ARG A 164 3.86 12.35 3.59
N LEU A 165 4.15 13.54 4.15
CA LEU A 165 3.41 14.19 5.23
C LEU A 165 2.50 15.35 4.79
N ASN A 166 1.39 15.07 4.10
CA ASN A 166 0.29 16.06 3.94
C ASN A 166 -1.13 15.44 3.79
N MET A 167 -1.34 14.22 4.30
CA MET A 167 -2.49 13.37 3.93
C MET A 167 -3.88 13.86 4.39
N LYS A 168 -3.96 14.83 5.30
CA LYS A 168 -5.23 15.53 5.64
C LYS A 168 -5.78 16.40 4.50
N LYS A 169 -5.08 16.50 3.36
CA LYS A 169 -5.41 17.38 2.23
C LYS A 169 -5.50 16.66 0.88
N LEU A 170 -5.67 15.33 0.86
CA LEU A 170 -5.99 14.60 -0.37
C LEU A 170 -7.41 14.90 -0.88
N THR A 171 -8.31 15.29 0.02
CA THR A 171 -9.68 15.79 -0.25
C THR A 171 -9.70 17.31 -0.45
#